data_AF-A0A225VST1-F1
#
_entry.id   AF-A0A225VST1-F1
#
_cell.length_a   1.000
_cell.length_b   1.000
_cell.length_c   1.000
_cell.angle_alpha   90.00
_cell.angle_beta   90.00
_cell.angle_gamma   90.00
#
_symmetry.space_group_name_H-M   'P 1'
#
loop_
_entity.id
_entity.type
_entity.pdbx_description
1 polymer ?
#
loop_
_entity_poly.entity_id
_entity_poly.type
_entity_poly.pdbx_seq_one_letter_code
_entity_poly.pdbx_strand_id
1 'polypeptide(L)'
;MKADLHPSPRALFLLSKTEQDALQLFVDELLQKHWIEVSDSPWVSNILAVLKNDQVTGKAPSRSEWIRSGNASLPVRWVLDYLYVNSQMEVPKIPLLRIEELFDRMVGCCLFLLST
;
A
#
# COMPACT_ATOMS: atom_id res chain seq x y z
N MET A 1 16.46 -4.63 -13.36
CA MET A 1 16.19 -5.77 -12.45
C MET A 1 17.52 -6.50 -12.32
N LYS A 2 17.95 -6.92 -11.12
CA LYS A 2 19.29 -7.53 -10.96
C LYS A 2 19.45 -8.80 -11.82
N ALA A 3 20.67 -9.25 -12.08
CA ALA A 3 20.90 -10.37 -13.00
C ALA A 3 20.46 -11.74 -12.45
N ASP A 4 20.59 -11.96 -11.13
CA ASP A 4 20.31 -13.24 -10.47
C ASP A 4 19.00 -13.21 -9.67
N LEU A 5 17.87 -13.17 -10.38
CA LEU A 5 16.55 -13.03 -9.76
C LEU A 5 15.85 -14.36 -9.53
N HIS A 6 15.35 -14.53 -8.31
CA HIS A 6 14.50 -15.67 -7.96
C HIS A 6 13.25 -15.20 -7.22
N PRO A 7 12.07 -15.77 -7.54
CA PRO A 7 10.87 -15.56 -6.75
C PRO A 7 11.09 -15.90 -5.27
N SER A 8 10.42 -15.16 -4.38
CA SER A 8 10.56 -15.43 -2.96
C SER A 8 9.81 -16.71 -2.59
N PRO A 9 10.41 -17.65 -1.83
CA PRO A 9 9.68 -18.78 -1.26
C PRO A 9 8.88 -18.39 0.00
N ARG A 10 8.70 -17.09 0.29
CA ARG A 10 8.07 -16.64 1.54
C ARG A 10 6.63 -17.13 1.64
N ALA A 11 6.32 -17.76 2.76
CA ALA A 11 4.96 -18.10 3.11
C ALA A 11 4.10 -16.84 3.24
N LEU A 12 2.86 -16.95 2.79
CA LEU A 12 1.88 -15.88 2.91
C LEU A 12 1.52 -15.63 4.37
N PHE A 13 1.23 -14.37 4.73
CA PHE A 13 0.69 -14.07 6.05
C PHE A 13 -0.67 -14.75 6.24
N LEU A 14 -0.85 -15.36 7.42
CA LEU A 14 -2.12 -15.95 7.80
C LEU A 14 -3.10 -14.83 8.18
N LEU A 15 -4.12 -14.65 7.33
CA LEU A 15 -5.22 -13.74 7.58
C LEU A 15 -6.34 -14.48 8.33
N SER A 16 -6.90 -13.82 9.34
CA SER A 16 -8.14 -14.27 9.99
C SER A 16 -9.31 -14.19 9.01
N LYS A 17 -10.44 -14.84 9.34
CA LYS A 17 -11.63 -14.83 8.48
C LYS A 17 -12.11 -13.39 8.18
N THR A 18 -12.16 -12.54 9.21
CA THR A 18 -12.53 -11.13 9.06
C THR A 18 -11.60 -10.37 8.11
N GLU A 19 -10.30 -10.61 8.19
CA GLU A 19 -9.33 -10.01 7.28
C GLU A 19 -9.48 -10.53 5.85
N GLN A 20 -9.72 -11.83 5.67
CA GLN A 20 -9.97 -12.42 4.35
C GLN A 20 -11.22 -11.82 3.71
N ASP A 21 -12.31 -11.71 4.46
CA ASP A 21 -13.57 -11.16 3.96
C ASP A 21 -13.42 -9.67 3.59
N ALA A 22 -12.71 -8.89 4.40
CA ALA A 22 -12.41 -7.49 4.10
C ALA A 22 -11.47 -7.34 2.89
N LEU A 23 -10.51 -8.25 2.74
CA LEU A 23 -9.59 -8.27 1.60
C LEU A 23 -10.34 -8.58 0.31
N GLN A 24 -11.27 -9.54 0.35
CA GLN A 24 -12.08 -9.91 -0.80
C GLN A 24 -12.89 -8.72 -1.31
N LEU A 25 -13.58 -8.00 -0.43
CA LEU A 25 -14.32 -6.78 -0.81
C LEU A 25 -13.43 -5.75 -1.51
N PHE A 26 -12.22 -5.55 -1.01
CA PHE A 26 -11.26 -4.62 -1.60
C PHE A 26 -10.75 -5.11 -2.97
N VAL A 27 -10.39 -6.38 -3.10
CA VAL A 27 -9.93 -6.98 -4.35
C VAL A 27 -11.02 -6.94 -5.41
N ASP A 28 -12.25 -7.25 -5.06
CA ASP A 28 -13.40 -7.20 -5.97
C ASP A 28 -13.62 -5.78 -6.51
N GLU A 29 -13.53 -4.76 -5.65
CA GLU A 29 -13.60 -3.36 -6.07
C GLU A 29 -12.49 -2.99 -7.05
N LEU A 30 -11.24 -3.42 -6.79
CA LEU A 30 -10.12 -3.15 -7.68
C LEU A 30 -10.22 -3.87 -9.03
N LEU A 31 -10.72 -5.11 -9.03
CA LEU A 31 -11.02 -5.87 -10.24
C LEU A 31 -12.12 -5.18 -11.06
N GLN A 32 -13.20 -4.74 -10.41
CA GLN A 32 -14.29 -4.00 -11.08
C GLN A 32 -13.78 -2.71 -11.73
N LYS A 33 -12.87 -1.99 -11.06
CA LYS A 33 -12.24 -0.78 -11.59
C LYS A 33 -11.15 -1.04 -12.63
N HIS A 34 -10.82 -2.30 -12.90
CA HIS A 34 -9.73 -2.71 -13.79
C HIS A 34 -8.36 -2.13 -13.36
N TRP A 35 -8.14 -1.95 -12.06
CA TRP A 35 -6.85 -1.49 -11.52
C TRP A 35 -5.87 -2.64 -11.28
N ILE A 36 -6.39 -3.87 -11.13
CA ILE A 36 -5.63 -5.11 -11.02
C ILE A 36 -6.29 -6.21 -11.86
N GLU A 37 -5.56 -7.29 -12.07
CA GLU A 37 -6.04 -8.50 -12.76
C GLU A 37 -5.55 -9.76 -12.05
N VAL A 38 -6.20 -10.89 -12.34
CA VAL A 38 -5.74 -12.20 -11.87
C VAL A 38 -4.47 -12.57 -12.62
N SER A 39 -3.45 -13.01 -11.90
CA SER A 39 -2.13 -13.36 -12.45
C SER A 39 -1.73 -14.78 -12.04
N ASP A 40 -0.99 -15.44 -12.92
CA ASP A 40 -0.31 -16.73 -12.70
C ASP A 40 1.20 -16.55 -12.39
N SER A 41 1.61 -15.32 -12.08
CA SER A 41 2.99 -14.97 -11.81
C SER A 41 3.58 -15.81 -10.66
N PRO A 42 4.82 -16.32 -10.81
CA PRO A 42 5.52 -16.97 -9.70
C PRO A 42 5.96 -15.97 -8.63
N TRP A 43 5.87 -14.66 -8.88
CA TRP A 43 6.24 -13.61 -7.94
C TRP A 43 5.06 -13.19 -7.08
N VAL A 44 5.17 -13.46 -5.77
CA VAL A 44 4.14 -13.09 -4.80
C VAL A 44 4.74 -12.21 -3.71
N SER A 45 3.96 -11.23 -3.26
CA SER A 45 4.27 -10.38 -2.11
C SER A 45 3.16 -10.49 -1.08
N ASN A 46 3.55 -10.33 0.18
CA ASN A 46 2.61 -10.36 1.27
C ASN A 46 1.74 -9.10 1.29
N ILE A 47 0.53 -9.22 1.84
CA ILE A 47 -0.37 -8.10 2.04
C ILE A 47 -0.74 -7.97 3.52
N LEU A 48 -0.81 -6.72 3.99
CA LEU A 48 -1.09 -6.37 5.38
C LEU A 48 -2.27 -5.40 5.45
N ALA A 49 -3.15 -5.62 6.43
CA ALA A 49 -4.23 -4.72 6.75
C ALA A 49 -3.73 -3.61 7.70
N VAL A 50 -3.90 -2.35 7.33
CA VAL A 50 -3.68 -1.19 8.19
C VAL A 50 -5.02 -0.49 8.41
N LEU A 51 -5.57 -0.63 9.62
CA LEU A 51 -6.84 -0.01 9.99
C LEU A 51 -6.72 1.52 9.93
N LYS A 52 -7.67 2.17 9.26
CA LYS A 52 -7.73 3.63 9.26
C LYS A 52 -8.31 4.13 10.58
N ASN A 53 -7.92 5.34 10.96
CA ASN A 53 -8.55 6.03 12.08
C ASN A 53 -10.04 6.23 11.78
N ASP A 54 -10.86 6.01 12.80
CA ASP A 54 -12.25 6.42 12.77
C ASP A 54 -12.33 7.95 12.58
N GLN A 55 -13.19 8.41 11.67
CA GLN A 55 -13.23 9.82 11.29
C GLN A 55 -13.77 10.72 12.41
N VAL A 56 -14.55 10.17 13.33
CA VAL A 56 -15.20 10.92 14.41
C VAL A 56 -14.30 10.99 15.65
N THR A 57 -13.71 9.87 16.03
CA THR A 57 -12.90 9.73 17.25
C THR A 57 -11.40 9.90 17.00
N GLY A 58 -10.96 9.85 15.74
CA GLY A 58 -9.55 9.94 15.35
C GLY A 58 -8.69 8.74 15.75
N LYS A 59 -9.29 7.69 16.34
CA LYS A 59 -8.59 6.50 16.81
C LYS A 59 -8.79 5.35 15.83
N ALA A 60 -7.72 4.67 15.46
CA ALA A 60 -7.83 3.38 14.78
C ALA A 60 -8.15 2.29 15.81
N PRO A 61 -9.10 1.38 15.50
CA PRO A 61 -9.25 0.16 16.29
C PRO A 61 -7.96 -0.66 16.20
N SER A 62 -7.64 -1.39 17.27
CA SER A 62 -6.56 -2.37 17.20
C SER A 62 -6.97 -3.56 16.32
N ARG A 63 -5.98 -4.25 15.75
CA ARG A 63 -6.22 -5.48 14.96
C ARG A 63 -7.02 -6.52 15.74
N SER A 64 -6.71 -6.71 17.02
CA SER A 64 -7.39 -7.70 17.86
C SER A 64 -8.86 -7.35 18.12
N GLU A 65 -9.18 -6.07 18.32
CA GLU A 65 -10.56 -5.59 18.47
C GLU A 65 -11.33 -5.79 17.18
N TRP A 66 -10.73 -5.46 16.03
CA TRP A 66 -11.34 -5.65 14.73
C TRP A 66 -11.64 -7.12 14.41
N ILE A 67 -10.66 -8.01 14.62
CA ILE A 67 -10.85 -9.45 14.41
C ILE A 67 -11.96 -9.98 15.33
N ARG A 68 -12.01 -9.52 16.59
CA ARG A 68 -13.06 -9.91 17.53
C ARG A 68 -14.43 -9.39 17.12
N SER A 69 -14.50 -8.20 16.54
CA SER A 69 -15.78 -7.61 16.10
C SER A 69 -16.34 -8.29 14.86
N GLY A 70 -15.52 -9.03 14.10
CA GLY A 70 -15.96 -9.71 12.88
C GLY A 70 -16.35 -8.77 11.74
N ASN A 71 -16.10 -7.47 11.86
CA ASN A 71 -16.65 -6.46 10.96
C ASN A 71 -15.73 -6.24 9.74
N ALA A 72 -15.96 -6.96 8.66
CA ALA A 72 -15.18 -6.83 7.42
C ALA A 72 -15.31 -5.46 6.73
N SER A 73 -16.31 -4.65 7.08
CA SER A 73 -16.59 -3.36 6.43
C SER A 73 -15.84 -2.18 7.05
N LEU A 74 -14.99 -2.40 8.06
CA LEU A 74 -14.17 -1.31 8.60
C LEU A 74 -13.21 -0.75 7.54
N PRO A 75 -12.97 0.57 7.51
CA PRO A 75 -12.04 1.14 6.55
C PRO A 75 -10.60 0.64 6.77
N VAL A 76 -10.07 -0.10 5.79
CA VAL A 76 -8.70 -0.64 5.78
C VAL A 76 -7.87 0.02 4.68
N ARG A 77 -6.58 0.25 4.93
CA ARG A 77 -5.55 0.44 3.90
C ARG A 77 -4.81 -0.87 3.74
N TRP A 78 -4.90 -1.47 2.57
CA TRP A 78 -4.14 -2.65 2.24
C TRP A 78 -2.75 -2.26 1.74
N VAL A 79 -1.72 -2.84 2.34
CA VAL A 79 -0.32 -2.52 2.05
C VAL A 79 0.38 -3.78 1.57
N LEU A 80 0.99 -3.71 0.39
CA LEU A 80 1.82 -4.79 -0.15
C LEU A 80 3.25 -4.64 0.37
N ASP A 81 3.77 -5.69 0.99
CA ASP A 81 5.15 -5.79 1.44
C ASP A 81 6.06 -6.12 0.27
N TYR A 82 6.46 -5.08 -0.47
CA TYR A 82 7.39 -5.19 -1.58
C TYR A 82 8.87 -5.18 -1.14
N LEU A 83 9.21 -5.33 0.14
CA LEU A 83 10.61 -5.27 0.59
C LEU A 83 11.51 -6.26 -0.15
N TYR A 84 11.03 -7.49 -0.37
CA TYR A 84 11.78 -8.47 -1.15
C TYR A 84 11.91 -8.04 -2.61
N VAL A 85 10.81 -7.70 -3.27
CA VAL A 85 10.83 -7.24 -4.67
C VAL A 85 11.78 -6.05 -4.83
N ASN A 86 11.70 -5.06 -3.95
CA ASN A 86 12.57 -3.88 -3.97
C ASN A 86 14.05 -4.25 -3.80
N SER A 87 14.38 -5.27 -2.99
CA SER A 87 15.77 -5.75 -2.85
C SER A 87 16.33 -6.37 -4.14
N GLN A 88 15.45 -6.86 -5.00
CA GLN A 88 15.73 -7.50 -6.29
C GLN A 88 15.76 -6.49 -7.45
N MET A 89 15.13 -5.34 -7.29
CA MET A 89 15.10 -4.28 -8.30
C MET A 89 16.42 -3.49 -8.30
N GLU A 90 16.74 -2.97 -9.48
CA GLU A 90 17.71 -1.88 -9.60
C GLU A 90 16.92 -0.58 -9.49
N VAL A 91 17.28 0.27 -8.52
CA VAL A 91 16.60 1.55 -8.32
C VAL A 91 17.15 2.54 -9.34
N PRO A 92 16.32 3.04 -10.28
CA PRO A 92 16.78 4.07 -11.20
C PRO A 92 17.15 5.33 -10.41
N LYS A 93 18.34 5.86 -10.67
CA LYS A 93 18.79 7.12 -10.07
C LYS A 93 18.18 8.29 -10.84
N ILE A 94 16.92 8.60 -10.53
CA ILE A 94 16.26 9.79 -11.06
C ILE A 94 16.75 11.00 -10.24
N PRO A 95 17.40 12.00 -10.86
CA PRO A 95 17.84 13.17 -10.13
C PRO A 95 16.60 13.97 -9.71
N LEU A 96 16.37 14.08 -8.40
CA LEU A 96 15.41 15.00 -7.82
C LEU A 96 16.17 16.23 -7.32
N LEU A 97 15.61 17.41 -7.59
CA LEU A 97 16.15 18.67 -7.07
C LEU A 97 16.12 18.64 -5.55
N ARG A 98 17.09 19.32 -4.94
CA ARG A 98 17.04 19.57 -3.51
C ARG A 98 15.88 20.49 -3.17
N ILE A 99 15.39 20.41 -1.94
CA ILE A 99 14.25 21.21 -1.51
C ILE A 99 14.57 22.71 -1.61
N GLU A 100 15.80 23.11 -1.35
CA GLU A 100 16.28 24.49 -1.48
C GLU A 100 16.25 24.96 -2.94
N GLU A 101 16.72 24.12 -3.87
CA GLU A 101 16.68 24.41 -5.32
C GLU A 101 15.25 24.56 -5.84
N LEU A 102 14.29 23.85 -5.24
CA LEU A 102 12.87 24.02 -5.52
C LEU A 102 12.36 25.37 -4.99
N PHE A 103 12.78 25.79 -3.80
CA PHE A 103 12.39 27.10 -3.22
C PHE A 103 13.00 28.28 -3.97
N ASP A 104 14.25 28.19 -4.42
CA ASP A 104 14.92 29.26 -5.17
C ASP A 104 14.18 29.56 -6.48
N ARG A 105 13.56 28.55 -7.09
CA ARG A 105 12.74 28.71 -8.30
C ARG A 105 11.43 29.45 -8.05
N MET A 106 11.01 29.57 -6.79
CA MET A 106 9.74 30.21 -6.41
C MET A 106 9.93 31.67 -5.95
N VAL A 107 11.15 32.22 -6.02
CA VAL A 107 11.41 33.63 -5.68
C VAL A 107 10.62 34.55 -6.62
N GLY A 108 9.84 35.45 -6.03
CA GLY A 108 8.98 36.38 -6.76
C GLY A 108 7.58 35.84 -7.08
N CYS A 109 7.30 34.56 -6.81
CA CYS A 109 5.94 34.04 -6.84
C CYS A 109 5.13 34.62 -5.68
N CYS A 110 3.93 35.11 -5.97
CA CYS A 110 3.02 35.70 -4.97
C CYS A 110 1.72 34.90 -4.77
N LEU A 111 1.51 33.85 -5.57
CA LEU A 111 0.36 32.96 -5.49
C LEU A 111 0.83 31.51 -5.52
N PHE A 112 0.42 30.74 -4.52
CA PHE A 112 0.68 29.30 -4.43
C PHE A 112 -0.65 28.58 -4.35
N LEU A 113 -0.83 27.57 -5.21
CA LEU A 113 -2.01 26.71 -5.17
C LEU A 113 -1.65 25.44 -4.41
N LEU A 114 -2.41 25.14 -3.37
CA LEU A 114 -2.38 23.83 -2.74
C LEU A 114 -3.38 22.95 -3.49
N SER A 115 -2.87 21.92 -4.18
CA SER A 115 -3.74 20.86 -4.69
C SER A 115 -4.19 20.00 -3.51
N THR A 116 -5.45 20.14 -3.12
CA THR A 116 -6.13 19.25 -2.17
C THR A 116 -6.54 17.95 -2.82
#